data_AF-A0A7J8IET7-F1
#
_entry.id   AF-A0A7J8IET7-F1
#
_cell.length_a   1.000
_cell.length_b   1.000
_cell.length_c   1.000
_cell.angle_alpha   90.00
_cell.angle_beta   90.00
_cell.angle_gamma   90.00
#
_symmetry.space_group_name_H-M   'P 1'
#
loop_
_entity.id
_entity.type
_entity.pdbx_description
1 polymer ?
#
loop_
_entity_poly.entity_id
_entity_poly.type
_entity_poly.pdbx_seq_one_letter_code
_entity_poly.pdbx_strand_id
1 'polypeptide(L)'
;MADDLEQQPQGWLSSWLPAWRPTSMSQLKNVEARILQWPGLVQRFRPDFKRKFADFFEDDTISEYIYHCNAQNPSGETAFKAMMESFGWARRPMLERIHLIRKDVPITMIYGANTWIDTSTGEKVKLQRPDSYVRDMEIEGASHHVYADQPHIFNAMVEEICDSVD
;
A
#
# COMPACT_ATOMS: atom_id res chain seq x y z
N MET A 1 -18.64 27.57 -24.40
CA MET A 1 -19.51 26.46 -23.96
C MET A 1 -18.71 25.21 -24.25
N ALA A 2 -18.15 24.65 -23.18
CA ALA A 2 -17.19 23.56 -23.20
C ALA A 2 -17.93 22.22 -23.22
N ASP A 3 -17.43 21.29 -24.01
CA ASP A 3 -17.66 19.85 -23.88
C ASP A 3 -16.34 19.17 -24.29
N ASP A 4 -15.38 19.14 -23.36
CA ASP A 4 -14.24 18.25 -23.43
C ASP A 4 -14.58 17.01 -22.59
N LEU A 5 -14.85 15.91 -23.28
CA LEU A 5 -15.09 14.60 -22.69
C LEU A 5 -13.78 14.07 -22.09
N GLU A 6 -13.61 14.24 -20.79
CA GLU A 6 -12.56 13.57 -20.00
C GLU A 6 -12.70 12.05 -20.17
N GLN A 7 -11.70 11.46 -20.82
CA GLN A 7 -11.49 10.01 -20.82
C GLN A 7 -11.21 9.57 -19.37
N GLN A 8 -12.08 8.72 -18.83
CA GLN A 8 -11.90 8.15 -17.49
C GLN A 8 -10.64 7.25 -17.45
N PRO A 9 -9.77 7.40 -16.44
CA PRO A 9 -8.63 6.52 -16.27
C PRO A 9 -9.11 5.14 -15.82
N GLN A 10 -8.92 4.14 -16.67
CA GLN A 10 -9.21 2.72 -16.44
C GLN A 10 -8.16 2.14 -15.48
N GLY A 11 -8.24 2.50 -14.19
CA GLY A 11 -7.36 2.01 -13.14
C GLY A 11 -8.16 1.59 -11.91
N TRP A 12 -7.59 0.69 -11.10
CA TRP A 12 -8.15 0.09 -9.88
C TRP A 12 -8.84 1.04 -8.87
N LEU A 13 -8.68 2.37 -8.95
CA LEU A 13 -9.55 3.34 -8.27
C LEU A 13 -11.05 3.10 -8.59
N SER A 14 -11.37 2.71 -9.82
CA SER A 14 -12.72 2.29 -10.23
C SER A 14 -13.15 0.93 -9.64
N SER A 15 -12.21 0.11 -9.18
CA SER A 15 -12.49 -1.13 -8.43
C SER A 15 -12.56 -0.91 -6.91
N TRP A 16 -11.97 0.18 -6.41
CA TRP A 16 -11.98 0.58 -5.00
C TRP A 16 -13.28 1.32 -4.61
N LEU A 17 -13.82 2.14 -5.53
CA LEU A 17 -14.93 3.06 -5.25
C LEU A 17 -16.38 2.49 -5.28
N PRO A 18 -16.75 1.40 -6.01
CA PRO A 18 -18.16 0.98 -6.04
C PRO A 18 -18.61 0.23 -4.78
N ALA A 19 -17.66 -0.33 -4.00
CA ALA A 19 -17.97 -1.10 -2.79
C ALA A 19 -17.67 -0.34 -1.48
N TRP A 20 -17.08 0.85 -1.55
CA TRP A 20 -16.75 1.68 -0.38
C TRP A 20 -17.49 3.01 -0.43
N ARG A 21 -18.73 2.98 0.05
CA ARG A 21 -19.52 4.18 0.40
C ARG A 21 -20.07 4.02 1.83
N PRO A 22 -19.40 4.49 2.88
CA PRO A 22 -20.01 4.52 4.20
C PRO A 22 -20.74 5.85 4.36
N THR A 23 -22.03 5.90 4.03
CA THR A 23 -22.91 6.97 4.54
C THR A 23 -23.30 6.75 6.01
N SER A 24 -22.66 5.79 6.71
CA SER A 24 -22.86 5.63 8.15
C SER A 24 -21.67 4.99 8.87
N MET A 25 -21.13 5.71 9.86
CA MET A 25 -20.13 5.21 10.82
C MET A 25 -20.63 3.99 11.63
N SER A 26 -21.95 3.81 11.79
CA SER A 26 -22.50 2.65 12.50
C SER A 26 -22.50 1.38 11.64
N GLN A 27 -22.62 1.54 10.31
CA GLN A 27 -22.48 0.43 9.37
C GLN A 27 -21.03 -0.01 9.25
N LEU A 28 -20.08 0.93 9.26
CA LEU A 28 -18.65 0.61 9.29
C LEU A 28 -18.28 -0.22 10.52
N LYS A 29 -18.68 0.24 11.71
CA LYS A 29 -18.44 -0.49 12.96
C LYS A 29 -19.11 -1.87 13.00
N ASN A 30 -20.30 -2.02 12.40
CA ASN A 30 -20.98 -3.31 12.28
C ASN A 30 -20.29 -4.24 11.27
N VAL A 31 -19.79 -3.72 10.16
CA VAL A 31 -19.06 -4.50 9.16
C VAL A 31 -17.70 -4.92 9.71
N GLU A 32 -16.97 -4.01 10.35
CA GLU A 32 -15.74 -4.31 11.10
C GLU A 32 -16.04 -5.40 12.14
N ALA A 33 -16.99 -5.20 13.05
CA ALA A 33 -17.35 -6.21 14.06
C ALA A 33 -17.71 -7.58 13.47
N ARG A 34 -18.33 -7.64 12.29
CA ARG A 34 -18.68 -8.91 11.61
C ARG A 34 -17.51 -9.53 10.85
N ILE A 35 -16.64 -8.73 10.25
CA ILE A 35 -15.38 -9.18 9.65
C ILE A 35 -14.48 -9.76 10.74
N LEU A 36 -14.44 -9.13 11.92
CA LEU A 36 -13.68 -9.59 13.09
C LEU A 36 -14.30 -10.78 13.82
N GLN A 37 -15.45 -11.28 13.40
CA GLN A 37 -16.09 -12.46 14.00
C GLN A 37 -16.04 -13.73 13.13
N TRP A 38 -15.62 -13.64 11.87
CA TRP A 38 -15.65 -14.81 10.98
C TRP A 38 -14.56 -14.79 9.89
N PRO A 39 -13.58 -15.74 9.92
CA PRO A 39 -12.53 -15.86 8.91
C PRO A 39 -13.05 -15.98 7.47
N GLY A 40 -14.19 -16.65 7.27
CA GLY A 40 -14.81 -16.83 5.95
C GLY A 40 -15.35 -15.55 5.28
N LEU A 41 -15.48 -14.43 6.00
CA LEU A 41 -15.85 -13.15 5.36
C LEU A 41 -14.67 -12.55 4.58
N VAL A 42 -13.43 -12.70 5.07
CA VAL A 42 -12.24 -12.19 4.37
C VAL A 42 -12.13 -12.85 3.00
N GLN A 43 -12.34 -14.17 2.92
CA GLN A 43 -12.35 -14.91 1.64
C GLN A 43 -13.44 -14.40 0.67
N ARG A 44 -14.64 -14.10 1.19
CA ARG A 44 -15.77 -13.67 0.38
C ARG A 44 -15.62 -12.24 -0.15
N PHE A 45 -15.01 -11.35 0.64
CA PHE A 45 -14.84 -9.95 0.28
C PHE A 45 -13.48 -9.64 -0.37
N ARG A 46 -12.47 -10.50 -0.21
CA ARG A 46 -11.10 -10.33 -0.73
C ARG A 46 -10.54 -11.60 -1.41
N PRO A 47 -11.22 -12.16 -2.43
CA PRO A 47 -10.70 -13.30 -3.18
C PRO A 47 -9.40 -12.98 -3.93
N ASP A 48 -9.12 -11.69 -4.17
CA ASP A 48 -7.89 -11.20 -4.78
C ASP A 48 -6.64 -11.55 -3.96
N PHE A 49 -6.72 -11.49 -2.62
CA PHE A 49 -5.61 -11.91 -1.77
C PHE A 49 -5.37 -13.41 -1.83
N LYS A 50 -6.44 -14.22 -1.76
CA LYS A 50 -6.29 -15.67 -1.87
C LYS A 50 -5.64 -16.06 -3.20
N ARG A 51 -6.04 -15.43 -4.30
CA ARG A 51 -5.43 -15.65 -5.62
C ARG A 51 -3.95 -15.24 -5.65
N LYS A 52 -3.61 -14.10 -5.04
CA LYS A 52 -2.23 -13.56 -5.06
C LYS A 52 -1.23 -14.46 -4.32
N PHE A 53 -1.69 -15.17 -3.30
CA PHE A 53 -0.86 -16.06 -2.49
C PHE A 53 -1.12 -17.55 -2.73
N ALA A 54 -1.89 -17.89 -3.77
CA ALA A 54 -2.27 -19.27 -4.07
C ALA A 54 -1.07 -20.18 -4.35
N ASP A 55 0.01 -19.61 -4.89
CA ASP A 55 1.26 -20.36 -5.16
C ASP A 55 2.09 -20.63 -3.89
N PHE A 56 1.77 -19.96 -2.77
CA PHE A 56 2.48 -20.11 -1.48
C PHE A 56 1.69 -20.95 -0.48
N PHE A 57 0.35 -20.85 -0.51
CA PHE A 57 -0.52 -21.52 0.45
C PHE A 57 -1.73 -22.11 -0.27
N GLU A 58 -1.97 -23.41 -0.08
CA GLU A 58 -3.13 -24.12 -0.66
C GLU A 58 -4.41 -23.96 0.18
N ASP A 59 -4.28 -23.48 1.42
CA ASP A 59 -5.35 -23.39 2.41
C ASP A 59 -5.76 -21.93 2.70
N ASP A 60 -6.42 -21.72 3.83
CA ASP A 60 -6.95 -20.41 4.23
C ASP A 60 -5.98 -19.58 5.07
N THR A 61 -4.71 -20.00 5.17
CA THR A 61 -3.67 -19.37 6.01
C THR A 61 -3.64 -17.85 5.88
N ILE A 62 -3.62 -17.31 4.66
CA ILE A 62 -3.57 -15.86 4.43
C ILE A 62 -4.84 -15.15 4.89
N SER A 63 -6.01 -15.78 4.71
CA SER A 63 -7.28 -15.19 5.13
C SER A 63 -7.40 -15.18 6.65
N GLU A 64 -6.99 -16.27 7.31
CA GLU A 64 -6.92 -16.35 8.77
C GLU A 64 -5.89 -15.39 9.35
N TYR A 65 -4.72 -15.28 8.73
CA TYR A 65 -3.69 -14.31 9.12
C TYR A 65 -4.22 -12.87 9.08
N ILE A 66 -4.80 -12.45 7.94
CA ILE A 66 -5.39 -11.11 7.79
C ILE A 66 -6.50 -10.88 8.82
N TYR A 67 -7.36 -11.89 9.02
CA TYR A 67 -8.42 -11.83 10.02
C TYR A 67 -7.85 -11.58 11.42
N HIS A 68 -6.84 -12.35 11.84
CA HIS A 68 -6.23 -12.21 13.17
C HIS A 68 -5.42 -10.92 13.34
N CYS A 69 -4.88 -10.35 12.27
CA CYS A 69 -4.31 -8.99 12.31
C CYS A 69 -5.38 -7.93 12.60
N ASN A 70 -6.54 -8.04 11.95
CA ASN A 70 -7.61 -7.04 12.08
C ASN A 70 -8.47 -7.26 13.34
N ALA A 71 -8.56 -8.48 13.87
CA ALA A 71 -9.40 -8.83 15.03
C ALA A 71 -8.90 -8.23 16.36
N GLN A 72 -7.74 -7.58 16.35
CA GLN A 72 -7.15 -6.94 17.51
C GLN A 72 -7.74 -5.54 17.76
N ASN A 73 -7.22 -4.85 18.77
CA ASN A 73 -7.57 -3.44 18.98
C ASN A 73 -7.14 -2.62 17.76
N PRO A 74 -7.99 -1.72 17.24
CA PRO A 74 -7.79 -1.07 15.93
C PRO A 74 -6.79 0.09 15.98
N SER A 75 -5.61 -0.12 16.57
CA SER A 75 -4.57 0.91 16.68
C SER A 75 -4.01 1.31 15.32
N GLY A 76 -3.87 0.33 14.40
CA GLY A 76 -3.39 0.57 13.05
C GLY A 76 -4.36 1.42 12.24
N GLU A 77 -5.64 1.06 12.23
CA GLU A 77 -6.71 1.75 11.53
C GLU A 77 -6.94 3.15 12.10
N THR A 78 -6.90 3.29 13.44
CA THR A 78 -7.02 4.59 14.10
C THR A 78 -5.85 5.50 13.73
N ALA A 79 -4.62 4.99 13.76
CA ALA A 79 -3.45 5.75 13.36
C ALA A 79 -3.49 6.12 11.87
N PHE A 80 -3.80 5.16 11.00
CA PHE A 80 -3.90 5.37 9.56
C PHE A 80 -4.96 6.43 9.22
N LYS A 81 -6.14 6.34 9.84
CA LYS A 81 -7.19 7.36 9.71
C LYS A 81 -6.74 8.74 10.21
N ALA A 82 -5.97 8.81 11.29
CA ALA A 82 -5.46 10.08 11.80
C ALA A 82 -4.39 10.70 10.88
N MET A 83 -3.67 9.86 10.12
CA MET A 83 -2.63 10.27 9.17
C MET A 83 -3.17 10.64 7.78
N MET A 84 -4.43 10.31 7.49
CA MET A 84 -5.07 10.60 6.22
C MET A 84 -6.09 11.74 6.31
N GLU A 85 -6.29 12.41 5.20
CA GLU A 85 -7.42 13.27 4.89
C GLU A 85 -8.31 12.58 3.83
N SER A 86 -9.45 13.18 3.50
CA SER A 86 -10.45 12.72 2.51
C SER A 86 -9.92 11.76 1.43
N PHE A 87 -10.72 10.74 1.09
CA PHE A 87 -10.43 9.75 0.05
C PHE A 87 -9.09 8.98 0.16
N GLY A 88 -8.32 9.11 1.25
CA GLY A 88 -7.09 8.36 1.46
C GLY A 88 -5.79 9.14 1.18
N TRP A 89 -5.86 10.47 1.10
CA TRP A 89 -4.69 11.32 0.88
C TRP A 89 -3.93 11.48 2.20
N ALA A 90 -2.60 11.58 2.14
CA ALA A 90 -1.82 11.87 3.35
C ALA A 90 -2.16 13.28 3.85
N ARG A 91 -2.58 13.40 5.12
CA ARG A 91 -2.90 14.70 5.75
C ARG A 91 -1.69 15.61 5.86
N ARG A 92 -0.50 15.03 6.03
CA ARG A 92 0.80 15.72 6.08
C ARG A 92 1.83 14.91 5.28
N PRO A 93 1.86 15.07 3.94
CA PRO A 93 2.71 14.27 3.05
C PRO A 93 4.18 14.27 3.50
N MET A 94 4.83 13.11 3.41
CA MET A 94 6.26 13.00 3.75
C MET A 94 7.14 13.79 2.79
N LEU A 95 6.78 13.85 1.49
CA LEU A 95 7.59 14.48 0.46
C LEU A 95 7.89 15.95 0.77
N GLU A 96 6.92 16.70 1.29
CA GLU A 96 7.07 18.14 1.62
C GLU A 96 8.07 18.41 2.75
N ARG A 97 8.37 17.38 3.55
CA ARG A 97 9.21 17.47 4.76
C ARG A 97 10.36 16.48 4.75
N ILE A 98 10.64 15.84 3.61
CA ILE A 98 11.65 14.78 3.50
C ILE A 98 13.06 15.33 3.73
N HIS A 99 13.28 16.62 3.44
CA HIS A 99 14.53 17.33 3.70
C HIS A 99 14.82 17.50 5.21
N LEU A 100 13.82 17.34 6.09
CA LEU A 100 14.00 17.42 7.56
C LEU A 100 14.55 16.12 8.17
N ILE A 101 14.52 15.01 7.44
CA ILE A 101 15.18 13.77 7.89
C ILE A 101 16.69 14.03 7.92
N ARG A 102 17.38 13.51 8.95
CA ARG A 102 18.84 13.67 9.07
C ARG A 102 19.55 13.22 7.79
N LYS A 103 20.59 13.94 7.38
CA LYS A 103 21.30 13.70 6.11
C LYS A 103 22.00 12.34 6.04
N ASP A 104 22.36 11.79 7.19
CA ASP A 104 23.06 10.52 7.34
C ASP A 104 22.12 9.30 7.30
N VAL A 105 20.80 9.50 7.23
CA VAL A 105 19.85 8.41 7.04
C VAL A 105 19.70 8.14 5.53
N PRO A 106 20.18 6.98 5.03
CA PRO A 106 20.00 6.58 3.64
C PRO A 106 18.53 6.22 3.38
N ILE A 107 18.03 6.55 2.18
CA ILE A 107 16.65 6.25 1.78
C ILE A 107 16.68 5.49 0.45
N THR A 108 16.16 4.27 0.44
CA THR A 108 15.90 3.53 -0.80
C THR A 108 14.40 3.40 -1.01
N MET A 109 13.95 3.77 -2.21
CA MET A 109 12.55 3.71 -2.63
C MET A 109 12.41 2.53 -3.60
N ILE A 110 11.58 1.54 -3.26
CA ILE A 110 11.36 0.35 -4.09
C ILE A 110 9.94 0.41 -4.67
N TYR A 111 9.85 0.28 -5.99
CA TYR A 111 8.62 0.31 -6.76
C TYR A 111 8.43 -0.97 -7.56
N GLY A 112 7.18 -1.28 -7.90
CA GLY A 112 6.87 -2.30 -8.92
C GLY A 112 6.63 -1.61 -10.26
N ALA A 113 7.14 -2.17 -11.34
CA ALA A 113 7.06 -1.55 -12.67
C ALA A 113 5.63 -1.39 -13.20
N ASN A 114 4.69 -2.20 -12.71
CA ASN A 114 3.29 -2.16 -13.08
C ASN A 114 2.43 -1.51 -11.98
N THR A 115 3.03 -0.69 -11.11
CA THR A 115 2.30 0.02 -10.06
C THR A 115 1.48 1.18 -10.62
N TRP A 116 0.37 1.48 -9.95
CA TRP A 116 -0.45 2.67 -10.21
C TRP A 116 0.00 3.88 -9.37
N ILE A 117 0.97 3.67 -8.47
CA ILE A 117 1.55 4.71 -7.61
C ILE A 117 2.53 5.57 -8.41
N ASP A 118 2.57 6.87 -8.12
CA ASP A 118 3.54 7.80 -8.72
C ASP A 118 4.99 7.45 -8.33
N THR A 119 5.72 6.83 -9.27
CA THR A 119 7.14 6.47 -9.14
C THR A 119 8.08 7.68 -9.24
N SER A 120 7.62 8.81 -9.79
CA SER A 120 8.42 10.06 -9.84
C SER A 120 8.73 10.63 -8.46
N THR A 121 8.06 10.14 -7.41
CA THR A 121 8.36 10.52 -6.02
C THR A 121 9.81 10.26 -5.64
N GLY A 122 10.43 9.19 -6.16
CA GLY A 122 11.85 8.88 -5.90
C GLY A 122 12.79 9.99 -6.39
N GLU A 123 12.57 10.46 -7.62
CA GLU A 123 13.32 11.58 -8.19
C GLU A 123 13.10 12.88 -7.40
N LYS A 124 11.85 13.16 -7.00
CA LYS A 124 11.53 14.34 -6.17
C LYS A 124 12.26 14.29 -4.83
N VAL A 125 12.38 13.10 -4.21
CA VAL A 125 13.14 12.92 -2.97
C VAL A 125 14.63 13.15 -3.19
N LYS A 126 15.22 12.63 -4.27
CA LYS A 126 16.63 12.88 -4.64
C LYS A 126 16.91 14.37 -4.77
N LEU A 127 16.05 15.12 -5.47
CA LEU A 127 16.18 16.56 -5.65
C LEU A 127 16.09 17.34 -4.33
N GLN A 128 15.24 16.91 -3.41
CA GLN A 128 15.09 17.55 -2.09
C GLN A 128 16.16 17.16 -1.07
N ARG A 129 16.97 16.13 -1.37
CA ARG A 129 18.04 15.64 -0.48
C ARG A 129 19.36 15.48 -1.25
N PRO A 130 19.91 16.55 -1.84
CA PRO A 130 21.10 16.48 -2.69
C PRO A 130 22.36 16.00 -1.94
N ASP A 131 22.41 16.21 -0.62
CA ASP A 131 23.53 15.82 0.25
C ASP A 131 23.25 14.53 1.02
N SER A 132 22.35 13.67 0.56
CA SER A 132 22.00 12.41 1.25
C SER A 132 21.91 11.27 0.25
N TYR A 133 22.19 10.06 0.73
CA TYR A 133 21.99 8.86 -0.09
C TYR A 133 20.51 8.65 -0.35
N VAL A 134 20.12 8.69 -1.62
CA VAL A 134 18.78 8.36 -2.08
C VAL A 134 18.88 7.48 -3.32
N ARG A 135 18.33 6.27 -3.25
CA ARG A 135 18.25 5.32 -4.36
C ARG A 135 16.79 5.03 -4.71
N ASP A 136 16.50 4.89 -5.99
CA ASP A 136 15.25 4.38 -6.54
C ASP A 136 15.51 3.02 -7.18
N MET A 137 14.57 2.11 -7.00
CA MET A 137 14.64 0.75 -7.54
C MET A 137 13.26 0.36 -8.04
N GLU A 138 13.23 -0.36 -9.15
CA GLU A 138 12.00 -0.81 -9.80
C GLU A 138 12.09 -2.32 -10.02
N ILE A 139 11.02 -3.03 -9.68
CA ILE A 139 10.91 -4.48 -9.87
C ILE A 139 10.00 -4.75 -11.04
N GLU A 140 10.58 -5.33 -12.09
CA GLU A 140 9.85 -5.81 -13.25
C GLU A 140 8.85 -6.91 -12.88
N GLY A 141 7.67 -6.87 -13.50
CA GLY A 141 6.60 -7.82 -13.24
C GLY A 141 5.96 -7.71 -11.85
N ALA A 142 6.20 -6.62 -11.12
CA ALA A 142 5.57 -6.34 -9.83
C ALA A 142 4.61 -5.15 -9.89
N SER A 143 3.51 -5.24 -9.15
CA SER A 143 2.59 -4.12 -8.91
C SER A 143 2.97 -3.37 -7.62
N HIS A 144 2.02 -2.64 -7.02
CA HIS A 144 2.25 -1.91 -5.76
C HIS A 144 2.56 -2.82 -4.55
N HIS A 145 2.27 -4.12 -4.63
CA HIS A 145 2.64 -5.11 -3.60
C HIS A 145 3.86 -5.91 -4.03
N VAL A 146 5.00 -5.22 -4.17
CA VAL A 146 6.28 -5.77 -4.64
C VAL A 146 6.70 -7.05 -3.92
N TYR A 147 6.51 -7.10 -2.61
CA TYR A 147 6.85 -8.24 -1.75
C TYR A 147 6.03 -9.50 -2.04
N ALA A 148 4.88 -9.37 -2.68
CA ALA A 148 3.97 -10.48 -2.96
C ALA A 148 3.98 -10.86 -4.45
N ASP A 149 4.22 -9.91 -5.36
CA ASP A 149 4.33 -10.22 -6.79
C ASP A 149 5.67 -10.85 -7.16
N GLN A 150 6.76 -10.38 -6.55
CA GLN A 150 8.13 -10.84 -6.84
C GLN A 150 8.93 -11.03 -5.56
N PRO A 151 8.54 -11.96 -4.66
CA PRO A 151 9.13 -12.08 -3.32
C PRO A 151 10.63 -12.38 -3.34
N HIS A 152 11.09 -13.24 -4.25
CA HIS A 152 12.52 -13.57 -4.35
C HIS A 152 13.37 -12.35 -4.75
N ILE A 153 12.92 -11.59 -5.74
CA ILE A 153 13.62 -10.39 -6.21
C ILE A 153 13.58 -9.31 -5.13
N PHE A 154 12.39 -9.08 -4.55
CA PHE A 154 12.21 -8.10 -3.48
C PHE A 154 13.12 -8.39 -2.28
N ASN A 155 13.15 -9.63 -1.80
CA ASN A 155 13.98 -10.01 -0.65
C ASN A 155 15.48 -9.86 -0.96
N ALA A 156 15.94 -10.33 -2.12
CA ALA A 156 17.36 -10.19 -2.52
C ALA A 156 17.80 -8.72 -2.58
N MET A 157 16.94 -7.82 -3.07
CA MET A 157 17.23 -6.39 -3.07
C MET A 157 17.22 -5.79 -1.67
N VAL A 158 16.32 -6.21 -0.78
CA VAL A 158 16.31 -5.74 0.62
C VAL A 158 17.59 -6.18 1.33
N GLU A 159 18.04 -7.42 1.13
CA GLU A 159 19.32 -7.93 1.64
C GLU A 159 20.49 -7.11 1.09
N GLU A 160 20.56 -6.87 -0.23
CA GLU A 160 21.59 -6.01 -0.85
C GLU A 160 21.61 -4.60 -0.22
N ILE A 161 20.43 -4.00 0.01
CA ILE A 161 20.32 -2.67 0.62
C ILE A 161 20.86 -2.70 2.04
N CYS A 162 20.47 -3.69 2.86
CA CYS A 162 20.92 -3.84 4.23
C CYS A 162 22.45 -4.04 4.30
N ASP A 163 23.00 -4.91 3.46
CA ASP A 163 24.45 -5.16 3.38
C ASP A 163 25.25 -3.93 2.91
N SER A 164 24.60 -2.97 2.25
CA SER A 164 25.26 -1.75 1.76
C SER A 164 25.39 -0.63 2.80
N VAL A 165 24.70 -0.75 3.94
CA VAL A 165 24.67 0.25 5.01
C VAL A 165 25.35 -0.19 6.31
N ASP A 166 25.64 -1.48 6.46
CA ASP A 166 26.45 -2.06 7.55
C ASP A 166 27.97 -2.01 7.23
#